data_AF-A0A2V3JDS7-F1
#
_entry.id   AF-A0A2V3JDS7-F1
#
_cell.length_a   1.000
_cell.length_b   1.000
_cell.length_c   1.000
_cell.angle_alpha   90.00
_cell.angle_beta   90.00
_cell.angle_gamma   90.00
#
_symmetry.space_group_name_H-M   'P 1'
#
loop_
_entity.id
_entity.type
_entity.pdbx_description
1 polymer ?
#
loop_
_entity_poly.entity_id
_entity_poly.type
_entity_poly.pdbx_seq_one_letter_code
_entity_poly.pdbx_strand_id
1 'polypeptide(L)'
;YTGRITQGEAYQYFTTCFFVAFAGFAWLGYNIARRFRAEEVLFMVWSAVMLFACFGQNRFAYYYAVNVALLCGLVSWALIELVALGFKVEPVSEKAKTKRKVVKKGGAGVVAQQKAKTRATNKAKEPQARNKHKKITEYLRTDVIITSFIIGLILFYPPLSASLASAKYPGGPPYDWYESLTWMRKNTPEPGISYYELYQMPEMNKTTGRIEDYNYPPEAYGVISWWDYGHWITRIAHRIPVANPFQQGIGGPHQGDKPGACVFFVTTDEARANEVADALGVRYAVSDFMMADAWSSYYNKYTAMTVWAGDPQRFGALSYYYHTLEARLHIFDGTSVDVDGENISALSHYRLVHESPTFYLPLVIMNATTGGGYWRSISGSYNGTATQARTLHGQLFSMPAGMGIEETLDNGTIPAILKNSLNTTPLALSVGSTVTKRGKNWVIRDNIKKNIFIIKRKSGQLNVYLYGVNTGQPGIKAWTPEYINPVSFVKVFEYVKGAKIEGTAPEGSIVEVATNVTTNQGRRFVYFNRTIANSNGSYSFIVPYSTEGPIENGTNFDVLASTYKLRAGHIVNGAPVWDVEKEVHVPEEAVMNGKTINVDLS
;
A
#
# COMPACT_ATOMS: atom_id res chain seq x y z
N TYR A 1 7.36 6.00 11.22
CA TYR A 1 6.73 7.23 10.72
C TYR A 1 6.14 7.96 11.93
N THR A 2 6.74 9.06 12.40
CA THR A 2 6.30 9.75 13.62
C THR A 2 5.17 10.74 13.37
N GLY A 3 4.85 11.02 12.09
CA GLY A 3 3.85 12.00 11.68
C GLY A 3 4.22 13.45 12.02
N ARG A 4 5.44 13.71 12.49
CA ARG A 4 5.97 15.02 12.87
C ARG A 4 6.98 15.49 11.85
N ILE A 5 6.99 16.79 11.56
CA ILE A 5 7.96 17.38 10.64
C ILE A 5 9.34 17.42 11.30
N THR A 6 10.26 16.64 10.76
CA THR A 6 11.70 16.70 11.03
C THR A 6 12.43 17.51 9.96
N GLN A 7 13.76 17.65 10.06
CA GLN A 7 14.55 18.47 9.12
C GLN A 7 14.39 18.04 7.65
N GLY A 8 14.20 16.73 7.38
CA GLY A 8 13.99 16.21 6.03
C GLY A 8 12.65 16.61 5.42
N GLU A 9 11.56 16.52 6.20
CA GLU A 9 10.20 16.84 5.73
C GLU A 9 10.00 18.34 5.54
N ALA A 10 10.60 19.17 6.40
CA ALA A 10 10.55 20.63 6.25
C ALA A 10 11.15 21.08 4.91
N TYR A 11 12.30 20.52 4.53
CA TYR A 11 12.90 20.80 3.23
C TYR A 11 12.08 20.23 2.08
N GLN A 12 11.49 19.04 2.23
CA GLN A 12 10.65 18.45 1.20
C GLN A 12 9.40 19.29 0.89
N TYR A 13 8.74 19.84 1.91
CA TYR A 13 7.50 20.60 1.72
C TYR A 13 7.73 22.07 1.35
N PHE A 14 8.76 22.70 1.92
CA PHE A 14 8.94 24.15 1.85
C PHE A 14 10.30 24.57 1.29
N THR A 15 11.23 23.64 1.10
CA THR A 15 12.60 23.89 0.61
C THR A 15 13.34 24.96 1.44
N THR A 16 14.03 25.88 0.79
CA THR A 16 14.74 27.02 1.41
C THR A 16 13.79 28.01 2.09
N CYS A 17 12.54 28.14 1.61
CA CYS A 17 11.57 29.09 2.17
C CYS A 17 11.26 28.82 3.65
N PHE A 18 11.33 27.56 4.09
CA PHE A 18 11.15 27.23 5.50
C PHE A 18 12.11 27.99 6.41
N PHE A 19 13.39 28.02 6.03
CA PHE A 19 14.44 28.62 6.84
C PHE A 19 14.39 30.14 6.77
N VAL A 20 14.09 30.71 5.60
CA VAL A 20 13.96 32.16 5.44
C VAL A 20 12.75 32.72 6.17
N ALA A 21 11.67 31.94 6.33
CA ALA A 21 10.52 32.35 7.11
C ALA A 21 10.87 32.72 8.57
N PHE A 22 11.91 32.12 9.17
CA PHE A 22 12.40 32.50 10.50
C PHE A 22 13.00 33.91 10.53
N ALA A 23 13.67 34.35 9.46
CA ALA A 23 14.10 35.74 9.32
C ALA A 23 12.88 36.67 9.23
N GLY A 24 11.80 36.21 8.60
CA GLY A 24 10.52 36.93 8.56
C GLY A 24 9.90 37.11 9.95
N PHE A 25 9.92 36.06 10.78
CA PHE A 25 9.48 36.16 12.18
C PHE A 25 10.31 37.18 12.97
N ALA A 26 11.64 37.14 12.83
CA ALA A 26 12.52 38.09 13.50
C ALA A 26 12.26 39.54 13.04
N TRP A 27 12.09 39.76 11.73
CA TRP A 27 11.78 41.07 11.18
C TRP A 27 10.44 41.61 11.66
N LEU A 28 9.41 40.75 11.69
CA LEU A 28 8.09 41.11 12.19
C LEU A 28 8.11 41.46 13.68
N GLY A 29 8.82 40.67 14.50
CA GLY A 29 9.02 40.95 15.92
C GLY A 29 9.74 42.29 16.15
N TYR A 30 10.74 42.60 15.33
CA TYR A 30 11.43 43.90 15.37
C TYR A 30 10.50 45.07 15.02
N ASN A 31 9.68 44.95 13.97
CA ASN A 31 8.74 46.00 13.58
C ASN A 31 7.70 46.27 14.68
N ILE A 32 7.13 45.21 15.26
CA ILE A 32 6.17 45.30 16.37
C ILE A 32 6.82 45.98 17.59
N ALA A 33 8.06 45.60 17.92
CA ALA A 33 8.79 46.18 19.06
C ALA A 33 9.11 47.67 18.86
N ARG A 34 9.38 48.10 17.61
CA ARG A 34 9.58 49.52 17.29
C ARG A 34 8.27 50.31 17.25
N ARG A 35 7.24 49.76 16.64
CA ARG A 35 5.94 50.42 16.46
C ARG A 35 4.85 49.36 16.49
N PHE A 36 4.08 49.37 17.57
CA PHE A 36 2.96 48.47 17.72
C PHE A 36 1.93 48.66 16.59
N ARG A 37 1.65 47.59 15.86
CA ARG A 37 0.69 47.48 14.77
C ARG A 37 -0.11 46.19 14.93
N ALA A 38 -1.43 46.31 15.07
CA ALA A 38 -2.29 45.16 15.37
C ALA A 38 -2.27 44.11 14.25
N GLU A 39 -2.16 44.57 13.00
CA GLU A 39 -2.04 43.74 11.81
C GLU A 39 -0.77 42.88 11.80
N GLU A 40 0.37 43.42 12.25
CA GLU A 40 1.64 42.69 12.34
C GLU A 40 1.60 41.67 13.48
N VAL A 41 0.98 42.02 14.61
CA VAL A 41 0.77 41.09 15.73
C VAL A 41 -0.12 39.91 15.31
N LEU A 42 -1.24 40.19 14.62
CA LEU A 42 -2.11 39.13 14.09
C LEU A 42 -1.35 38.20 13.16
N PHE A 43 -0.57 38.75 12.22
CA PHE A 43 0.21 37.96 11.28
C PHE A 43 1.28 37.11 12.01
N MET A 44 1.93 37.65 13.04
CA MET A 44 2.91 36.93 13.86
C MET A 44 2.27 35.76 14.61
N VAL A 45 1.14 36.01 15.29
CA VAL A 45 0.42 34.99 16.06
C VAL A 45 -0.10 33.91 15.14
N TRP A 46 -0.78 34.26 14.04
CA TRP A 46 -1.29 33.28 13.07
C TRP A 46 -0.17 32.42 12.51
N SER A 47 0.96 33.03 12.10
CA SER A 47 2.11 32.29 11.57
C SER A 47 2.77 31.38 12.61
N ALA A 48 2.87 31.82 13.87
CA ALA A 48 3.42 31.01 14.95
C ALA A 48 2.51 29.82 15.29
N VAL A 49 1.19 30.02 15.33
CA VAL A 49 0.21 28.95 15.58
C VAL A 49 0.25 27.92 14.45
N MET A 50 0.31 28.36 13.18
CA MET A 50 0.40 27.45 12.05
C MET A 50 1.74 26.69 12.03
N LEU A 51 2.85 27.34 12.35
CA LEU A 51 4.16 26.67 12.49
C LEU A 51 4.13 25.62 13.60
N PHE A 52 3.53 25.94 14.74
CA PHE A 52 3.38 25.00 15.86
C PHE A 52 2.53 23.78 15.47
N ALA A 53 1.39 23.99 14.80
CA ALA A 53 0.56 22.92 14.28
C ALA A 53 1.32 22.03 13.28
N CYS A 54 2.11 22.66 12.39
CA CYS A 54 2.96 22.03 11.39
C CYS A 54 4.02 21.10 12.04
N PHE A 55 4.67 21.52 13.12
CA PHE A 55 5.57 20.65 13.89
C PHE A 55 4.86 19.51 14.61
N GLY A 56 3.61 19.73 15.04
CA GLY A 56 2.80 18.72 15.69
C GLY A 56 2.41 17.58 14.76
N GLN A 57 1.92 17.90 13.56
CA GLN A 57 1.48 16.90 12.57
C GLN A 57 1.73 17.35 11.12
N ASN A 58 2.28 16.44 10.30
CA ASN A 58 2.54 16.66 8.86
C ASN A 58 1.28 17.10 8.08
N ARG A 59 0.08 16.67 8.51
CA ARG A 59 -1.19 17.03 7.87
C ARG A 59 -1.51 18.52 7.91
N PHE A 60 -0.86 19.30 8.76
CA PHE A 60 -1.08 20.76 8.84
C PHE A 60 -0.07 21.57 8.01
N ALA A 61 0.87 20.91 7.32
CA ALA A 61 1.90 21.59 6.53
C ALA A 61 1.32 22.53 5.45
N TYR A 62 0.21 22.14 4.80
CA TYR A 62 -0.40 22.95 3.75
C TYR A 62 -0.98 24.28 4.27
N TYR A 63 -1.39 24.36 5.53
CA TYR A 63 -1.81 25.64 6.12
C TYR A 63 -0.61 26.58 6.30
N TYR A 64 0.51 26.04 6.78
CA TYR A 64 1.73 26.82 7.00
C TYR A 64 2.38 27.29 5.68
N ALA A 65 2.10 26.64 4.55
CA ALA A 65 2.61 27.06 3.24
C ALA A 65 2.28 28.52 2.91
N VAL A 66 1.07 28.98 3.26
CA VAL A 66 0.65 30.38 3.06
C VAL A 66 1.47 31.32 3.93
N ASN A 67 1.66 30.98 5.21
CA ASN A 67 2.47 31.77 6.14
C ASN A 67 3.92 31.89 5.68
N VAL A 68 4.53 30.78 5.25
CA VAL A 68 5.89 30.74 4.73
C VAL A 68 6.03 31.67 3.52
N ALA A 69 5.11 31.59 2.56
CA ALA A 69 5.14 32.45 1.37
C ALA A 69 5.09 33.94 1.73
N LEU A 70 4.19 34.32 2.66
CA LEU A 70 4.06 35.71 3.12
C LEU A 70 5.28 36.20 3.90
N LEU A 71 5.83 35.37 4.79
CA LEU A 71 7.05 35.70 5.55
C LEU A 71 8.27 35.85 4.63
N CYS A 72 8.42 34.97 3.64
CA CYS A 72 9.46 35.11 2.61
C CYS A 72 9.27 36.36 1.75
N GLY A 73 8.02 36.71 1.41
CA GLY A 73 7.68 37.95 0.73
C GLY A 73 8.08 39.19 1.55
N LEU A 74 7.80 39.18 2.85
CA LEU A 74 8.20 40.23 3.79
C LEU A 74 9.72 40.41 3.84
N VAL A 75 10.46 39.30 3.97
CA VAL A 75 11.94 39.33 3.97
C VAL A 75 12.48 39.83 2.62
N SER A 76 11.91 39.35 1.52
CA SER A 76 12.32 39.75 0.17
C SER A 76 12.14 41.26 -0.03
N TRP A 77 10.99 41.79 0.37
CA TRP A 77 10.73 43.22 0.33
C TRP A 77 11.69 44.00 1.24
N ALA A 78 11.89 43.55 2.48
CA ALA A 78 12.80 44.21 3.41
C ALA A 78 14.24 44.29 2.88
N LEU A 79 14.72 43.22 2.22
CA LEU A 79 16.06 43.20 1.58
C LEU A 79 16.14 44.16 0.39
N ILE A 80 15.12 44.17 -0.47
CA ILE A 80 15.08 45.09 -1.62
C ILE A 80 15.02 46.54 -1.14
N GLU A 81 14.16 46.84 -0.17
CA GLU A 81 14.01 48.18 0.41
C GLU A 81 15.32 48.64 1.06
N LEU A 82 15.98 47.76 1.81
CA LEU A 82 17.27 48.02 2.43
C LEU A 82 18.35 48.40 1.40
N VAL A 83 18.45 47.63 0.31
CA VAL A 83 19.45 47.87 -0.73
C VAL A 83 19.09 49.11 -1.55
N ALA A 84 17.83 49.25 -1.97
CA ALA A 84 17.39 50.34 -2.83
C ALA A 84 17.39 51.71 -2.13
N LEU A 85 16.94 51.79 -0.87
CA LEU A 85 16.72 53.05 -0.16
C LEU A 85 17.75 53.35 0.93
N GLY A 86 18.57 52.37 1.33
CA GLY A 86 19.50 52.46 2.46
C GLY A 86 18.77 52.54 3.81
N PHE A 87 19.44 52.20 4.92
CA PHE A 87 18.89 52.39 6.27
C PHE A 87 18.62 53.88 6.55
N LYS A 88 17.42 54.37 6.24
CA LYS A 88 16.91 55.64 6.79
C LYS A 88 16.17 55.33 8.09
N VAL A 89 16.93 55.28 9.18
CA VAL A 89 16.35 55.39 10.51
C VAL A 89 15.90 56.85 10.65
N GLU A 90 14.62 57.14 10.41
CA GLU A 90 14.06 58.41 10.86
C GLU A 90 14.14 58.42 12.40
N PRO A 91 14.83 59.39 13.02
CA PRO A 91 14.86 59.50 14.47
C PRO A 91 13.43 59.77 14.95
N VAL A 92 13.02 59.03 15.99
CA VAL A 92 11.76 59.26 16.71
C VAL A 92 11.73 60.73 17.09
N SER A 93 10.85 61.52 16.47
CA SER A 93 10.71 62.91 16.84
C SER A 93 10.18 62.97 18.27
N GLU A 94 11.05 63.45 19.15
CA GLU A 94 10.73 63.74 20.53
C GLU A 94 9.52 64.68 20.53
N LYS A 95 8.40 64.22 21.11
CA LYS A 95 7.17 65.01 21.24
C LYS A 95 7.52 66.41 21.73
N ALA A 96 7.36 67.42 20.86
CA ALA A 96 7.50 68.81 21.24
C ALA A 96 6.50 69.13 22.35
N LYS A 97 7.01 69.23 23.57
CA LYS A 97 6.30 69.61 24.79
C LYS A 97 5.53 70.90 24.55
N THR A 98 4.21 70.80 24.51
CA THR A 98 3.33 71.97 24.54
C THR A 98 3.45 72.62 25.92
N LYS A 99 4.27 73.67 26.04
CA LYS A 99 4.32 74.52 27.24
C LYS A 99 2.97 75.24 27.38
N ARG A 100 2.12 74.75 28.27
CA ARG A 100 0.98 75.51 28.81
C ARG A 100 1.52 76.68 29.62
N LYS A 101 1.31 77.91 29.14
CA LYS A 101 1.50 79.13 29.92
C LYS A 101 0.12 79.59 30.40
N VAL A 102 -0.10 79.55 31.71
CA VAL A 102 -1.30 80.07 32.38
C VAL A 102 -1.08 81.55 32.68
N VAL A 103 -2.02 82.40 32.25
CA VAL A 103 -2.26 83.72 32.86
C VAL A 103 -3.78 83.95 32.92
N LYS A 104 -4.30 84.13 34.14
CA LYS A 104 -5.61 84.72 34.49
C LYS A 104 -5.44 86.25 34.51
N LYS A 105 -6.43 87.14 34.34
CA LYS A 105 -7.85 87.15 33.91
C LYS A 105 -8.24 88.66 33.95
N GLY A 106 -9.10 89.16 33.06
CA GLY A 106 -9.72 90.47 33.26
C GLY A 106 -10.18 91.21 32.00
N GLY A 107 -11.49 91.48 31.92
CA GLY A 107 -12.06 92.52 31.04
C GLY A 107 -12.53 92.05 29.66
N ALA A 108 -13.79 92.36 29.35
CA ALA A 108 -14.46 92.12 28.08
C ALA A 108 -13.75 92.79 26.89
N GLY A 109 -13.82 92.16 25.70
CA GLY A 109 -13.35 92.80 24.47
C GLY A 109 -13.32 91.88 23.24
N VAL A 110 -13.93 92.37 22.17
CA VAL A 110 -14.23 91.76 20.86
C VAL A 110 -12.99 91.38 20.01
N VAL A 111 -13.17 90.33 19.19
CA VAL A 111 -12.52 89.91 17.91
C VAL A 111 -11.36 90.76 17.36
N ALA A 112 -10.26 90.10 16.96
CA ALA A 112 -9.51 90.44 15.74
C ALA A 112 -8.59 89.29 15.27
N GLN A 113 -8.91 88.69 14.11
CA GLN A 113 -7.94 88.00 13.27
C GLN A 113 -7.07 89.06 12.57
N GLN A 114 -5.77 89.10 12.86
CA GLN A 114 -4.82 89.82 12.02
C GLN A 114 -4.01 88.85 11.15
N LYS A 115 -4.37 88.86 9.86
CA LYS A 115 -3.51 88.45 8.74
C LYS A 115 -2.38 89.47 8.61
N ALA A 116 -1.13 89.02 8.67
CA ALA A 116 0.00 89.75 8.10
C ALA A 116 0.44 89.03 6.82
N LYS A 117 0.23 89.68 5.67
CA LYS A 117 0.76 89.30 4.35
C LYS A 117 2.25 89.64 4.29
N THR A 118 3.09 88.74 3.76
CA THR A 118 4.28 89.18 3.01
C THR A 118 4.65 88.18 1.91
N ARG A 119 4.63 88.70 0.68
CA ARG A 119 5.32 88.31 -0.57
C ARG A 119 5.28 86.85 -1.03
N ALA A 120 4.48 86.65 -2.09
CA ALA A 120 4.71 85.61 -3.08
C ALA A 120 6.02 85.86 -3.83
N THR A 121 6.95 84.91 -3.73
CA THR A 121 7.99 84.67 -4.73
C THR A 121 7.69 83.33 -5.39
N ASN A 122 7.58 83.39 -6.72
CA ASN A 122 7.37 82.25 -7.60
C ASN A 122 8.42 81.17 -7.35
N LYS A 123 8.00 79.97 -6.92
CA LYS A 123 8.71 78.72 -7.22
C LYS A 123 7.85 77.90 -8.17
N ALA A 124 8.37 77.74 -9.38
CA ALA A 124 7.78 76.98 -10.46
C ALA A 124 7.42 75.55 -10.02
N LYS A 125 6.26 75.06 -10.49
CA LYS A 125 5.90 73.65 -10.42
C LYS A 125 6.90 72.85 -11.25
N GLU A 126 7.77 72.06 -10.61
CA GLU A 126 8.53 71.01 -11.30
C GLU A 126 7.56 69.93 -11.84
N PRO A 127 7.84 69.35 -13.02
CA PRO A 127 6.90 68.45 -13.68
C PRO A 127 6.89 67.07 -12.99
N GLN A 128 5.71 66.60 -12.58
CA GLN A 128 5.45 65.28 -11.97
C GLN A 128 6.05 64.08 -12.74
N ALA A 129 6.32 64.22 -14.04
CA ALA A 129 6.98 63.20 -14.86
C ALA A 129 8.44 62.92 -14.43
N ARG A 130 9.18 63.93 -13.95
CA ARG A 130 10.58 63.79 -13.53
C ARG A 130 10.72 63.02 -12.21
N ASN A 131 9.74 63.16 -11.32
CA ASN A 131 9.68 62.43 -10.03
C ASN A 131 9.30 60.95 -10.19
N LYS A 132 8.49 60.61 -11.21
CA LYS A 132 8.16 59.21 -11.53
C LYS A 132 9.35 58.48 -12.16
N HIS A 133 10.07 59.14 -13.07
CA HIS A 133 11.31 58.59 -13.64
C HIS A 133 12.43 58.42 -12.60
N LYS A 134 12.60 59.37 -11.67
CA LYS A 134 13.62 59.29 -10.61
C LYS A 134 13.38 58.11 -9.65
N LYS A 135 12.11 57.81 -9.33
CA LYS A 135 11.73 56.64 -8.53
C LYS A 135 12.00 55.31 -9.25
N ILE A 136 11.82 55.24 -10.57
CA ILE A 136 12.07 54.00 -11.34
C ILE A 136 13.57 53.74 -11.47
N THR A 137 14.40 54.78 -11.66
CA THR A 137 15.86 54.65 -11.74
C THR A 137 16.51 54.14 -10.44
N GLU A 138 15.89 54.35 -9.27
CA GLU A 138 16.39 53.83 -7.98
C GLU A 138 16.31 52.30 -7.88
N TYR A 139 15.33 51.66 -8.56
CA TYR A 139 15.16 50.20 -8.58
C TYR A 139 15.89 49.51 -9.75
N LEU A 140 16.44 50.28 -10.70
CA LEU A 140 17.24 49.79 -11.83
C LEU A 140 18.75 49.79 -11.55
N ARG A 141 19.16 50.00 -10.30
CA ARG A 141 20.57 49.88 -9.89
C ARG A 141 21.03 48.43 -9.92
N THR A 142 22.28 48.23 -10.33
CA THR A 142 22.91 46.92 -10.46
C THR A 142 22.84 46.08 -9.19
N ASP A 143 22.99 46.69 -8.01
CA ASP A 143 22.93 45.99 -6.73
C ASP A 143 21.51 45.56 -6.34
N VAL A 144 20.48 46.35 -6.65
CA VAL A 144 19.07 45.96 -6.48
C VAL A 144 18.69 44.81 -7.42
N ILE A 145 19.18 44.84 -8.66
CA ILE A 145 18.99 43.77 -9.65
C ILE A 145 19.67 42.48 -9.18
N ILE A 146 20.93 42.54 -8.74
CA ILE A 146 21.65 41.38 -8.19
C ILE A 146 20.93 40.83 -6.97
N THR A 147 20.47 41.69 -6.05
CA THR A 147 19.72 41.26 -4.86
C THR A 147 18.43 40.54 -5.24
N SER A 148 17.69 41.09 -6.20
CA SER A 148 16.45 40.48 -6.70
C SER A 148 16.72 39.14 -7.39
N PHE A 149 17.83 39.02 -8.12
CA PHE A 149 18.26 37.77 -8.74
C PHE A 149 18.65 36.72 -7.69
N ILE A 150 19.37 37.09 -6.63
CA ILE A 150 19.72 36.20 -5.51
C ILE A 150 18.46 35.73 -4.78
N ILE A 151 17.51 36.64 -4.52
CA ILE A 151 16.19 36.29 -3.98
C ILE A 151 15.50 35.29 -4.91
N GLY A 152 15.52 35.52 -6.21
CA GLY A 152 14.99 34.58 -7.20
C GLY A 152 15.64 33.19 -7.12
N LEU A 153 16.97 33.14 -7.05
CA LEU A 153 17.74 31.89 -6.98
C LEU A 153 17.51 31.13 -5.66
N ILE A 154 17.36 31.83 -4.54
CA ILE A 154 17.26 31.19 -3.21
C ILE A 154 15.81 30.89 -2.84
N LEU A 155 14.87 31.80 -3.11
CA LEU A 155 13.48 31.72 -2.65
C LEU A 155 12.48 31.31 -3.71
N PHE A 156 12.77 31.49 -5.00
CA PHE A 156 11.85 31.09 -6.07
C PHE A 156 12.28 29.79 -6.74
N TYR A 157 13.57 29.64 -7.07
CA TYR A 157 14.03 28.50 -7.85
C TYR A 157 13.84 27.13 -7.16
N PRO A 158 14.20 26.92 -5.88
CA PRO A 158 14.03 25.61 -5.24
C PRO A 158 12.56 25.20 -5.08
N PRO A 159 11.64 26.05 -4.57
CA PRO A 159 10.22 25.70 -4.54
C PRO A 159 9.64 25.48 -5.93
N LEU A 160 10.01 26.29 -6.93
CA LEU A 160 9.53 26.13 -8.31
C LEU A 160 9.96 24.78 -8.89
N SER A 161 11.23 24.42 -8.72
CA SER A 161 11.77 23.14 -9.18
C SER A 161 11.06 21.95 -8.50
N ALA A 162 10.92 21.99 -7.17
CA ALA A 162 10.22 20.96 -6.41
C ALA A 162 8.73 20.85 -6.76
N SER A 163 8.05 21.98 -6.97
CA SER A 163 6.65 22.03 -7.36
C SER A 163 6.43 21.48 -8.77
N LEU A 164 7.28 21.85 -9.73
CA LEU A 164 7.24 21.31 -11.10
C LEU A 164 7.57 19.82 -11.13
N ALA A 165 8.48 19.34 -10.28
CA ALA A 165 8.75 17.92 -10.15
C ALA A 165 7.53 17.16 -9.62
N SER A 166 6.84 17.70 -8.61
CA SER A 166 5.66 17.08 -8.00
C SER A 166 4.44 17.12 -8.92
N ALA A 167 4.23 18.21 -9.65
CA ALA A 167 3.08 18.40 -10.55
C ALA A 167 3.05 17.45 -11.75
N LYS A 168 4.16 16.78 -12.07
CA LYS A 168 4.26 15.81 -13.18
C LYS A 168 3.51 14.50 -12.93
N TYR A 169 3.26 14.16 -11.67
CA TYR A 169 2.70 12.86 -11.29
C TYR A 169 1.29 13.07 -10.73
N PRO A 170 0.23 12.97 -11.55
CA PRO A 170 -1.11 12.97 -11.02
C PRO A 170 -1.27 11.75 -10.10
N GLY A 171 -1.79 11.99 -8.89
CA GLY A 171 -2.21 10.91 -8.00
C GLY A 171 -3.50 10.23 -8.50
N GLY A 172 -4.01 9.29 -7.72
CA GLY A 172 -5.25 8.55 -8.04
C GLY A 172 -5.02 7.05 -8.21
N PRO A 173 -6.07 6.31 -8.61
CA PRO A 173 -5.97 4.87 -8.80
C PRO A 173 -5.04 4.55 -9.97
N PRO A 174 -4.09 3.61 -9.82
CA PRO A 174 -3.34 3.09 -10.96
C PRO A 174 -4.29 2.33 -11.92
N TYR A 175 -3.82 2.08 -13.14
CA TYR A 175 -4.64 1.45 -14.18
C TYR A 175 -5.24 0.11 -13.74
N ASP A 176 -4.47 -0.76 -13.09
CA ASP A 176 -4.94 -2.04 -12.56
C ASP A 176 -6.14 -1.90 -11.61
N TRP A 177 -6.12 -0.90 -10.70
CA TRP A 177 -7.27 -0.62 -9.84
C TRP A 177 -8.46 -0.05 -10.63
N TYR A 178 -8.21 0.88 -11.56
CA TYR A 178 -9.28 1.48 -12.36
C TYR A 178 -9.99 0.43 -13.25
N GLU A 179 -9.22 -0.44 -13.89
CA GLU A 179 -9.72 -1.50 -14.78
C GLU A 179 -10.51 -2.54 -13.98
N SER A 180 -9.98 -3.08 -12.89
CA SER A 180 -10.68 -4.08 -12.08
C SER A 180 -11.95 -3.55 -11.41
N LEU A 181 -11.97 -2.27 -10.99
CA LEU A 181 -13.20 -1.66 -10.46
C LEU A 181 -14.22 -1.33 -11.56
N THR A 182 -13.75 -0.99 -12.76
CA THR A 182 -14.63 -0.83 -13.93
C THR A 182 -15.24 -2.16 -14.35
N TRP A 183 -14.47 -3.24 -14.29
CA TRP A 183 -14.95 -4.60 -14.48
C TRP A 183 -16.01 -4.94 -13.43
N MET A 184 -15.73 -4.69 -12.15
CA MET A 184 -16.66 -4.97 -11.05
C MET A 184 -18.00 -4.27 -11.25
N ARG A 185 -18.01 -3.00 -11.66
CA ARG A 185 -19.25 -2.26 -11.96
C ARG A 185 -20.13 -2.94 -13.01
N LYS A 186 -19.51 -3.58 -14.01
CA LYS A 186 -20.22 -4.14 -15.17
C LYS A 186 -20.58 -5.62 -14.99
N ASN A 187 -19.86 -6.33 -14.12
CA ASN A 187 -19.89 -7.79 -14.06
C ASN A 187 -20.35 -8.34 -12.69
N THR A 188 -20.72 -7.49 -11.75
CA THR A 188 -21.33 -7.91 -10.47
C THR A 188 -22.78 -7.45 -10.39
N PRO A 189 -23.69 -8.18 -9.70
CA PRO A 189 -25.08 -7.77 -9.55
C PRO A 189 -25.21 -6.39 -8.91
N GLU A 190 -26.26 -5.65 -9.22
CA GLU A 190 -26.49 -4.35 -8.56
C GLU A 190 -26.85 -4.55 -7.08
N PRO A 191 -26.33 -3.73 -6.15
CA PRO A 191 -26.55 -3.90 -4.71
C PRO A 191 -27.91 -3.38 -4.21
N GLY A 192 -28.89 -3.18 -5.11
CA GLY A 192 -30.22 -2.65 -4.77
C GLY A 192 -30.29 -1.18 -4.32
N ILE A 193 -29.15 -0.47 -4.31
CA ILE A 193 -29.04 0.92 -3.83
C ILE A 193 -28.55 1.83 -4.96
N SER A 194 -29.28 2.92 -5.21
CA SER A 194 -28.97 3.88 -6.27
C SER A 194 -27.82 4.81 -5.90
N TYR A 195 -26.79 4.87 -6.72
CA TYR A 195 -25.64 5.74 -6.45
C TYR A 195 -26.01 7.25 -6.36
N TYR A 196 -27.09 7.70 -7.02
CA TYR A 196 -27.48 9.11 -7.12
C TYR A 196 -28.70 9.50 -6.27
N GLU A 197 -29.22 8.57 -5.48
CA GLU A 197 -30.39 8.84 -4.64
C GLU A 197 -30.04 9.71 -3.43
N LEU A 198 -31.03 10.48 -2.95
CA LEU A 198 -30.93 11.31 -1.77
C LEU A 198 -31.37 10.52 -0.54
N TYR A 199 -30.39 10.01 0.21
CA TYR A 199 -30.63 9.21 1.40
C TYR A 199 -30.99 10.05 2.61
N GLN A 200 -31.98 9.58 3.38
CA GLN A 200 -32.26 10.14 4.70
C GLN A 200 -31.29 9.56 5.72
N MET A 201 -30.79 10.42 6.60
CA MET A 201 -29.95 10.01 7.72
C MET A 201 -30.76 9.16 8.70
N PRO A 202 -30.27 7.97 9.13
CA PRO A 202 -30.93 7.19 10.16
C PRO A 202 -31.11 7.98 11.47
N GLU A 203 -32.14 7.64 12.25
CA GLU A 203 -32.41 8.32 13.52
C GLU A 203 -31.29 8.08 14.54
N MET A 204 -31.09 9.06 15.42
CA MET A 204 -30.19 8.89 16.56
C MET A 204 -30.92 8.11 17.66
N ASN A 205 -30.39 6.95 18.01
CA ASN A 205 -30.88 6.16 19.12
C ASN A 205 -30.63 6.92 20.44
N LYS A 206 -31.71 7.36 21.08
CA LYS A 206 -31.67 8.22 22.28
C LYS A 206 -31.06 7.54 23.50
N THR A 207 -31.05 6.20 23.55
CA THR A 207 -30.51 5.42 24.67
C THR A 207 -29.01 5.22 24.53
N THR A 208 -28.52 4.94 23.33
CA THR A 208 -27.09 4.68 23.08
C THR A 208 -26.32 5.93 22.67
N GLY A 209 -27.02 6.99 22.26
CA GLY A 209 -26.42 8.21 21.70
C GLY A 209 -25.75 7.99 20.34
N ARG A 210 -26.07 6.89 19.63
CA ARG A 210 -25.50 6.54 18.33
C ARG A 210 -26.54 6.60 17.23
N ILE A 211 -26.11 6.96 16.03
CA ILE A 211 -26.93 6.84 14.82
C ILE A 211 -27.10 5.35 14.54
N GLU A 212 -28.33 4.92 14.24
CA GLU A 212 -28.61 3.53 13.89
C GLU A 212 -28.00 3.16 12.54
N ASP A 213 -27.81 1.86 12.31
CA ASP A 213 -27.32 1.38 11.02
C ASP A 213 -28.33 1.69 9.92
N TYR A 214 -27.83 1.97 8.72
CA TYR A 214 -28.70 2.22 7.58
C TYR A 214 -29.47 0.94 7.22
N ASN A 215 -30.77 1.08 6.97
CA ASN A 215 -31.63 -0.06 6.60
C ASN A 215 -31.43 -0.41 5.12
N TYR A 216 -30.41 -1.23 4.84
CA TYR A 216 -30.12 -1.72 3.51
C TYR A 216 -31.20 -2.69 3.00
N PRO A 217 -31.52 -2.70 1.69
CA PRO A 217 -32.41 -3.71 1.13
C PRO A 217 -31.74 -5.10 1.20
N PRO A 218 -32.51 -6.20 1.24
CA PRO A 218 -31.97 -7.55 1.43
C PRO A 218 -30.94 -8.01 0.38
N GLU A 219 -31.02 -7.48 -0.83
CA GLU A 219 -30.09 -7.75 -1.94
C GLU A 219 -28.76 -6.97 -1.84
N ALA A 220 -28.65 -6.01 -0.92
CA ALA A 220 -27.42 -5.24 -0.74
C ALA A 220 -26.29 -6.12 -0.22
N TYR A 221 -25.07 -5.81 -0.69
CA TYR A 221 -23.87 -6.51 -0.27
C TYR A 221 -22.67 -5.56 -0.18
N GLY A 222 -21.71 -5.93 0.64
CA GLY A 222 -20.45 -5.24 0.86
C GLY A 222 -19.32 -5.77 0.00
N VAL A 223 -18.37 -4.89 -0.30
CA VAL A 223 -17.07 -5.19 -0.88
C VAL A 223 -16.00 -4.92 0.16
N ILE A 224 -15.31 -5.96 0.63
CA ILE A 224 -14.25 -5.83 1.61
C ILE A 224 -12.89 -5.64 0.91
N SER A 225 -12.15 -4.64 1.36
CA SER A 225 -10.79 -4.34 0.93
C SER A 225 -10.11 -3.52 2.02
N TRP A 226 -8.84 -3.18 1.85
CA TRP A 226 -8.19 -2.25 2.77
C TRP A 226 -8.81 -0.85 2.68
N TRP A 227 -8.85 -0.14 3.82
CA TRP A 227 -9.62 1.10 3.99
C TRP A 227 -9.19 2.22 3.02
N ASP A 228 -7.92 2.22 2.58
CA ASP A 228 -7.39 3.12 1.56
C ASP A 228 -8.23 3.17 0.27
N TYR A 229 -8.89 2.06 -0.10
CA TYR A 229 -9.50 1.88 -1.41
C TYR A 229 -11.02 2.11 -1.43
N GLY A 230 -11.66 2.34 -0.28
CA GLY A 230 -13.11 2.43 -0.17
C GLY A 230 -13.73 3.53 -1.05
N HIS A 231 -13.07 4.68 -1.18
CA HIS A 231 -13.54 5.74 -2.09
C HIS A 231 -13.47 5.32 -3.55
N TRP A 232 -12.46 4.54 -3.97
CA TRP A 232 -12.36 4.05 -5.34
C TRP A 232 -13.45 3.01 -5.64
N ILE A 233 -13.67 2.07 -4.72
CA ILE A 233 -14.76 1.09 -4.81
C ILE A 233 -16.11 1.81 -4.96
N THR A 234 -16.38 2.81 -4.11
CA THR A 234 -17.61 3.60 -4.19
C THR A 234 -17.73 4.33 -5.54
N ARG A 235 -16.69 5.08 -5.94
CA ARG A 235 -16.74 6.01 -7.07
C ARG A 235 -16.64 5.36 -8.44
N ILE A 236 -15.90 4.26 -8.56
CA ILE A 236 -15.61 3.61 -9.84
C ILE A 236 -16.49 2.38 -9.99
N ALA A 237 -16.49 1.48 -8.99
CA ALA A 237 -17.27 0.26 -9.04
C ALA A 237 -18.76 0.46 -8.77
N HIS A 238 -19.14 1.58 -8.12
CA HIS A 238 -20.51 1.81 -7.64
C HIS A 238 -20.99 0.65 -6.74
N ARG A 239 -20.10 0.19 -5.87
CA ARG A 239 -20.37 -0.84 -4.84
C ARG A 239 -20.09 -0.29 -3.45
N ILE A 240 -20.60 -0.97 -2.43
CA ILE A 240 -20.58 -0.51 -1.04
C ILE A 240 -19.29 -1.03 -0.37
N PRO A 241 -18.28 -0.19 -0.08
CA PRO A 241 -17.09 -0.66 0.60
C PRO A 241 -17.37 -0.90 2.08
N VAL A 242 -16.83 -1.99 2.64
CA VAL A 242 -16.85 -2.23 4.09
C VAL A 242 -16.01 -1.19 4.84
N ALA A 243 -14.83 -0.88 4.31
CA ALA A 243 -13.87 0.03 4.93
C ALA A 243 -13.53 1.21 4.02
N ASN A 244 -13.28 2.39 4.59
CA ASN A 244 -13.10 3.61 3.80
C ASN A 244 -11.99 4.55 4.34
N PRO A 245 -11.52 5.53 3.52
CA PRO A 245 -10.49 6.49 3.89
C PRO A 245 -10.76 7.36 5.14
N PHE A 246 -11.99 7.36 5.68
CA PHE A 246 -12.29 7.96 6.99
C PHE A 246 -11.92 7.06 8.17
N GLN A 247 -11.23 5.94 7.91
CA GLN A 247 -10.78 4.95 8.90
C GLN A 247 -11.94 4.20 9.58
N GLN A 248 -13.08 4.13 8.90
CA GLN A 248 -14.22 3.32 9.30
C GLN A 248 -14.12 1.93 8.68
N GLY A 249 -14.68 0.91 9.36
CA GLY A 249 -14.72 -0.47 8.87
C GLY A 249 -13.39 -1.21 8.91
N ILE A 250 -12.35 -0.65 9.55
CA ILE A 250 -11.05 -1.32 9.74
C ILE A 250 -11.22 -2.52 10.68
N GLY A 251 -11.99 -2.37 11.78
CA GLY A 251 -12.19 -3.39 12.79
C GLY A 251 -10.97 -3.60 13.70
N GLY A 252 -11.01 -4.68 14.47
CA GLY A 252 -9.93 -5.10 15.36
C GLY A 252 -9.93 -4.42 16.74
N PRO A 253 -8.89 -4.67 17.57
CA PRO A 253 -8.88 -4.28 18.98
C PRO A 253 -8.95 -2.76 19.20
N HIS A 254 -8.41 -1.98 18.26
CA HIS A 254 -8.48 -0.52 18.29
C HIS A 254 -9.89 0.04 18.06
N GLN A 255 -10.84 -0.79 17.62
CA GLN A 255 -12.23 -0.43 17.40
C GLN A 255 -13.20 -1.28 18.25
N GLY A 256 -12.72 -1.81 19.37
CA GLY A 256 -13.52 -2.61 20.31
C GLY A 256 -13.81 -4.03 19.79
N ASP A 257 -12.79 -4.66 19.19
CA ASP A 257 -12.84 -6.02 18.64
C ASP A 257 -13.94 -6.26 17.58
N LYS A 258 -14.35 -5.18 16.90
CA LYS A 258 -15.35 -5.25 15.84
C LYS A 258 -14.83 -6.03 14.63
N PRO A 259 -15.73 -6.72 13.90
CA PRO A 259 -15.41 -7.24 12.57
C PRO A 259 -15.01 -6.08 11.65
N GLY A 260 -14.10 -6.36 10.71
CA GLY A 260 -13.64 -5.36 9.74
C GLY A 260 -12.46 -5.86 8.92
N ALA A 261 -11.96 -5.00 8.04
CA ALA A 261 -10.91 -5.33 7.08
C ALA A 261 -9.65 -5.93 7.71
N CYS A 262 -9.11 -5.37 8.81
CA CYS A 262 -7.89 -5.91 9.39
C CYS A 262 -8.07 -7.33 9.93
N VAL A 263 -9.20 -7.60 10.60
CA VAL A 263 -9.54 -8.93 11.15
C VAL A 263 -9.72 -9.94 10.01
N PHE A 264 -10.44 -9.53 8.96
CA PHE A 264 -10.70 -10.37 7.80
C PHE A 264 -9.42 -10.81 7.09
N PHE A 265 -8.49 -9.89 6.81
CA PHE A 265 -7.32 -10.22 5.99
C PHE A 265 -6.18 -10.90 6.78
N VAL A 266 -6.02 -10.62 8.08
CA VAL A 266 -4.90 -11.18 8.87
C VAL A 266 -5.25 -12.48 9.61
N THR A 267 -6.53 -12.87 9.67
CA THR A 267 -6.91 -14.14 10.30
C THR A 267 -6.30 -15.31 9.55
N THR A 268 -5.86 -16.33 10.30
CA THR A 268 -5.37 -17.61 9.74
C THR A 268 -6.48 -18.65 9.62
N ASP A 269 -7.64 -18.38 10.21
CA ASP A 269 -8.81 -19.25 10.19
C ASP A 269 -9.85 -18.73 9.20
N GLU A 270 -10.22 -19.56 8.23
CA GLU A 270 -11.24 -19.25 7.22
C GLU A 270 -12.63 -19.12 7.85
N ALA A 271 -12.95 -19.91 8.89
CA ALA A 271 -14.24 -19.78 9.57
C ALA A 271 -14.38 -18.39 10.20
N ARG A 272 -13.31 -17.88 10.81
CA ARG A 272 -13.29 -16.52 11.36
C ARG A 272 -13.40 -15.45 10.27
N ALA A 273 -12.83 -15.66 9.08
CA ALA A 273 -13.02 -14.77 7.94
C ALA A 273 -14.48 -14.75 7.47
N ASN A 274 -15.12 -15.93 7.40
CA ASN A 274 -16.52 -16.09 7.04
C ASN A 274 -17.44 -15.40 8.05
N GLU A 275 -17.18 -15.53 9.35
CA GLU A 275 -17.92 -14.80 10.39
C GLU A 275 -17.87 -13.28 10.18
N VAL A 276 -16.70 -12.73 9.80
CA VAL A 276 -16.55 -11.30 9.49
C VAL A 276 -17.28 -10.95 8.20
N ALA A 277 -17.20 -11.80 7.17
CA ALA A 277 -17.90 -11.61 5.91
C ALA A 277 -19.43 -11.57 6.12
N ASP A 278 -19.97 -12.56 6.83
CA ASP A 278 -21.39 -12.68 7.14
C ASP A 278 -21.88 -11.51 7.99
N ALA A 279 -21.13 -11.13 9.04
CA ALA A 279 -21.49 -10.01 9.92
C ALA A 279 -21.52 -8.65 9.22
N LEU A 280 -20.81 -8.52 8.10
CA LEU A 280 -20.69 -7.27 7.33
C LEU A 280 -21.38 -7.35 5.96
N GLY A 281 -22.11 -8.44 5.67
CA GLY A 281 -22.78 -8.66 4.40
C GLY A 281 -21.84 -8.68 3.20
N VAL A 282 -20.59 -9.13 3.37
CA VAL A 282 -19.58 -9.16 2.30
C VAL A 282 -19.98 -10.17 1.23
N ARG A 283 -19.89 -9.77 -0.04
CA ARG A 283 -19.97 -10.68 -1.19
C ARG A 283 -18.68 -10.72 -1.99
N TYR A 284 -17.91 -9.63 -2.01
CA TYR A 284 -16.65 -9.59 -2.75
C TYR A 284 -15.51 -9.12 -1.86
N ALA A 285 -14.33 -9.72 -2.04
CA ALA A 285 -13.08 -9.26 -1.48
C ALA A 285 -12.17 -8.76 -2.61
N VAL A 286 -11.63 -7.55 -2.46
CA VAL A 286 -10.62 -7.00 -3.39
C VAL A 286 -9.31 -6.87 -2.64
N SER A 287 -8.27 -7.53 -3.14
CA SER A 287 -6.93 -7.46 -2.59
C SER A 287 -5.95 -7.01 -3.67
N ASP A 288 -4.97 -6.20 -3.28
CA ASP A 288 -3.88 -5.77 -4.15
C ASP A 288 -2.51 -6.21 -3.64
N PHE A 289 -1.51 -6.19 -4.52
CA PHE A 289 -0.18 -6.68 -4.18
C PHE A 289 0.44 -5.89 -3.02
N MET A 290 0.08 -4.61 -2.82
CA MET A 290 0.56 -3.82 -1.70
C MET A 290 -0.01 -4.32 -0.36
N MET A 291 -1.26 -4.80 -0.32
CA MET A 291 -1.84 -5.48 0.84
C MET A 291 -1.13 -6.81 1.13
N ALA A 292 -0.70 -7.53 0.11
CA ALA A 292 0.00 -8.81 0.22
C ALA A 292 1.54 -8.71 0.32
N ASP A 293 2.13 -7.51 0.21
CA ASP A 293 3.59 -7.36 0.18
C ASP A 293 4.21 -7.36 1.60
N ALA A 294 4.13 -8.51 2.29
CA ALA A 294 4.75 -8.71 3.60
C ALA A 294 6.28 -8.55 3.59
N TRP A 295 6.90 -8.63 2.42
CA TRP A 295 8.35 -8.56 2.23
C TRP A 295 8.90 -7.14 2.07
N SER A 296 8.04 -6.15 1.86
CA SER A 296 8.46 -4.80 1.43
C SER A 296 9.24 -4.83 0.11
N SER A 297 8.84 -5.70 -0.80
CA SER A 297 9.43 -5.85 -2.14
C SER A 297 9.04 -4.72 -3.09
N TYR A 298 7.87 -4.10 -2.85
CA TYR A 298 7.34 -2.95 -3.58
C TYR A 298 6.80 -1.88 -2.63
N TYR A 299 5.76 -2.19 -1.85
CA TYR A 299 5.14 -1.28 -0.88
C TYR A 299 4.28 -2.06 0.13
N ASN A 300 4.75 -2.16 1.37
CA ASN A 300 4.20 -3.03 2.40
C ASN A 300 3.04 -2.38 3.18
N LYS A 301 1.79 -2.57 2.71
CA LYS A 301 0.60 -2.22 3.49
C LYS A 301 0.20 -3.32 4.47
N TYR A 302 0.64 -4.56 4.24
CA TYR A 302 0.40 -5.68 5.14
C TYR A 302 0.77 -5.34 6.59
N THR A 303 1.94 -4.73 6.81
CA THR A 303 2.40 -4.34 8.16
C THR A 303 1.46 -3.33 8.83
N ALA A 304 0.81 -2.44 8.08
CA ALA A 304 -0.18 -1.54 8.66
C ALA A 304 -1.42 -2.33 9.12
N MET A 305 -1.85 -3.33 8.33
CA MET A 305 -2.98 -4.20 8.67
C MET A 305 -2.71 -4.96 9.98
N THR A 306 -1.49 -5.49 10.15
CA THR A 306 -1.11 -6.21 11.38
C THR A 306 -1.02 -5.29 12.61
N VAL A 307 -0.61 -4.04 12.44
CA VAL A 307 -0.65 -3.02 13.51
C VAL A 307 -2.08 -2.75 13.95
N TRP A 308 -3.01 -2.54 13.01
CA TRP A 308 -4.43 -2.34 13.33
C TRP A 308 -5.06 -3.56 14.01
N ALA A 309 -4.62 -4.76 13.64
CA ALA A 309 -5.03 -6.01 14.27
C ALA A 309 -4.45 -6.24 15.67
N GLY A 310 -3.48 -5.43 16.12
CA GLY A 310 -2.98 -5.41 17.49
C GLY A 310 -1.81 -6.35 17.80
N ASP A 311 -1.34 -7.15 16.84
CA ASP A 311 -0.19 -8.05 17.03
C ASP A 311 0.74 -8.07 15.80
N PRO A 312 1.46 -6.96 15.52
CA PRO A 312 2.30 -6.85 14.34
C PRO A 312 3.50 -7.80 14.33
N GLN A 313 3.95 -8.25 15.51
CA GLN A 313 5.07 -9.20 15.60
C GLN A 313 4.63 -10.59 15.16
N ARG A 314 3.49 -11.08 15.65
CA ARG A 314 2.96 -12.39 15.28
C ARG A 314 2.56 -12.43 13.80
N PHE A 315 1.70 -11.52 13.38
CA PHE A 315 1.17 -11.54 12.01
C PHE A 315 2.22 -11.16 10.96
N GLY A 316 3.28 -10.44 11.35
CA GLY A 316 4.40 -10.08 10.48
C GLY A 316 5.44 -11.19 10.29
N ALA A 317 5.44 -12.23 11.12
CA ALA A 317 6.33 -13.37 10.93
C ALA A 317 5.91 -14.17 9.68
N LEU A 318 6.84 -14.47 8.77
CA LEU A 318 6.51 -15.19 7.52
C LEU A 318 5.83 -16.54 7.77
N SER A 319 6.19 -17.25 8.85
CA SER A 319 5.55 -18.50 9.25
C SER A 319 4.07 -18.34 9.61
N TYR A 320 3.62 -17.13 9.98
CA TYR A 320 2.21 -16.82 10.22
C TYR A 320 1.56 -16.21 8.98
N TYR A 321 2.29 -15.34 8.28
CA TYR A 321 1.82 -14.64 7.08
C TYR A 321 1.20 -15.59 6.05
N TYR A 322 1.86 -16.68 5.71
CA TYR A 322 1.38 -17.62 4.69
C TYR A 322 0.06 -18.32 5.05
N HIS A 323 -0.31 -18.35 6.34
CA HIS A 323 -1.60 -18.89 6.79
C HIS A 323 -2.72 -17.86 6.75
N THR A 324 -2.39 -16.57 6.66
CA THR A 324 -3.41 -15.50 6.66
C THR A 324 -4.29 -15.53 5.43
N LEU A 325 -5.51 -15.03 5.57
CA LEU A 325 -6.45 -14.92 4.45
C LEU A 325 -5.89 -14.05 3.32
N GLU A 326 -5.15 -12.98 3.62
CA GLU A 326 -4.48 -12.15 2.59
C GLU A 326 -3.51 -12.96 1.73
N ALA A 327 -2.66 -13.79 2.35
CA ALA A 327 -1.74 -14.65 1.61
C ALA A 327 -2.50 -15.74 0.84
N ARG A 328 -3.47 -16.39 1.49
CA ARG A 328 -4.29 -17.46 0.88
C ARG A 328 -5.08 -16.95 -0.33
N LEU A 329 -5.65 -15.75 -0.26
CA LEU A 329 -6.30 -15.09 -1.40
C LEU A 329 -5.26 -14.64 -2.42
N HIS A 330 -4.37 -13.72 -2.07
CA HIS A 330 -3.59 -12.98 -3.06
C HIS A 330 -2.34 -13.72 -3.53
N ILE A 331 -1.61 -14.40 -2.65
CA ILE A 331 -0.38 -15.10 -3.02
C ILE A 331 -0.69 -16.49 -3.59
N PHE A 332 -1.71 -17.16 -3.06
CA PHE A 332 -2.01 -18.56 -3.38
C PHE A 332 -3.31 -18.77 -4.17
N ASP A 333 -4.01 -17.72 -4.58
CA ASP A 333 -5.21 -17.80 -5.42
C ASP A 333 -6.35 -18.67 -4.85
N GLY A 334 -6.36 -18.85 -3.52
CA GLY A 334 -7.27 -19.72 -2.79
C GLY A 334 -7.02 -21.22 -2.95
N THR A 335 -5.93 -21.65 -3.61
CA THR A 335 -5.58 -23.08 -3.71
C THR A 335 -4.75 -23.56 -2.52
N SER A 336 -4.64 -24.89 -2.38
CA SER A 336 -3.72 -25.50 -1.42
C SER A 336 -2.28 -25.38 -1.92
N VAL A 337 -1.35 -25.13 -1.00
CA VAL A 337 0.07 -24.95 -1.34
C VAL A 337 0.97 -25.54 -0.25
N ASP A 338 2.08 -26.14 -0.67
CA ASP A 338 3.16 -26.55 0.24
C ASP A 338 4.16 -25.39 0.39
N VAL A 339 4.22 -24.84 1.61
CA VAL A 339 5.17 -23.79 2.00
C VAL A 339 6.23 -24.42 2.88
N ASP A 340 7.35 -24.78 2.26
CA ASP A 340 8.51 -25.39 2.92
C ASP A 340 8.17 -26.64 3.76
N GLY A 341 7.25 -27.47 3.26
CA GLY A 341 6.82 -28.72 3.85
C GLY A 341 5.63 -28.58 4.80
N GLU A 342 5.08 -27.38 4.97
CA GLU A 342 3.82 -27.13 5.64
C GLU A 342 2.71 -26.97 4.60
N ASN A 343 1.60 -27.71 4.78
CA ASN A 343 0.49 -27.66 3.84
C ASN A 343 -0.50 -26.56 4.27
N ILE A 344 -0.67 -25.55 3.43
CA ILE A 344 -1.71 -24.54 3.57
C ILE A 344 -2.94 -25.04 2.81
N SER A 345 -4.10 -25.08 3.47
CA SER A 345 -5.34 -25.57 2.88
C SER A 345 -5.94 -24.56 1.89
N ALA A 346 -6.56 -25.09 0.84
CA ALA A 346 -7.37 -24.30 -0.07
C ALA A 346 -8.51 -23.59 0.65
N LEU A 347 -9.01 -22.51 0.05
CA LEU A 347 -10.23 -21.83 0.49
C LEU A 347 -11.45 -22.57 -0.06
N SER A 348 -12.46 -22.75 0.77
CA SER A 348 -13.72 -23.40 0.42
C SER A 348 -14.80 -22.40 0.00
N HIS A 349 -14.71 -21.16 0.47
CA HIS A 349 -15.76 -20.15 0.28
C HIS A 349 -15.34 -18.96 -0.57
N TYR A 350 -14.14 -18.96 -1.14
CA TYR A 350 -13.62 -17.84 -1.94
C TYR A 350 -13.13 -18.33 -3.30
N ARG A 351 -13.63 -17.71 -4.37
CA ARG A 351 -13.17 -17.95 -5.75
C ARG A 351 -12.65 -16.68 -6.38
N LEU A 352 -11.54 -16.77 -7.11
CA LEU A 352 -11.06 -15.67 -7.95
C LEU A 352 -12.04 -15.50 -9.11
N VAL A 353 -12.55 -14.29 -9.32
CA VAL A 353 -13.51 -13.98 -10.40
C VAL A 353 -12.95 -13.04 -11.46
N HIS A 354 -11.87 -12.32 -11.14
CA HIS A 354 -11.16 -11.42 -12.05
C HIS A 354 -9.77 -11.04 -11.52
N GLU A 355 -8.80 -10.83 -12.41
CA GLU A 355 -7.48 -10.30 -12.06
C GLU A 355 -6.94 -9.26 -13.07
N SER A 356 -6.16 -8.30 -12.56
CA SER A 356 -5.60 -7.19 -13.33
C SER A 356 -4.39 -7.61 -14.20
N PRO A 357 -4.01 -6.83 -15.22
CA PRO A 357 -3.02 -7.25 -16.22
C PRO A 357 -1.55 -7.16 -15.79
N THR A 358 -1.21 -6.34 -14.78
CA THR A 358 0.18 -6.22 -14.32
C THR A 358 0.49 -7.28 -13.27
N PHE A 359 1.52 -8.10 -13.50
CA PHE A 359 1.97 -9.14 -12.57
C PHE A 359 3.22 -8.71 -11.83
N TYR A 360 3.31 -9.08 -10.56
CA TYR A 360 4.44 -8.86 -9.67
C TYR A 360 5.00 -10.20 -9.22
N LEU A 361 6.34 -10.30 -9.22
CA LEU A 361 7.06 -11.42 -8.64
C LEU A 361 8.02 -10.89 -7.57
N PRO A 362 7.77 -11.14 -6.28
CA PRO A 362 8.73 -10.90 -5.21
C PRO A 362 9.97 -11.77 -5.39
N LEU A 363 11.15 -11.20 -5.17
CA LEU A 363 12.42 -11.92 -5.14
C LEU A 363 13.38 -11.29 -4.12
N VAL A 364 14.34 -12.08 -3.66
CA VAL A 364 15.45 -11.62 -2.83
C VAL A 364 16.64 -11.33 -3.73
N ILE A 365 17.20 -10.12 -3.62
CA ILE A 365 18.52 -9.77 -4.13
C ILE A 365 19.53 -9.98 -3.00
N MET A 366 20.56 -10.77 -3.27
CA MET A 366 21.59 -11.17 -2.31
C MET A 366 22.96 -10.71 -2.78
N ASN A 367 23.73 -10.14 -1.87
CA ASN A 367 25.13 -9.83 -2.07
C ASN A 367 25.97 -10.96 -1.47
N ALA A 368 26.56 -11.79 -2.33
CA ALA A 368 27.37 -12.94 -1.92
C ALA A 368 28.68 -12.54 -1.24
N THR A 369 29.14 -11.29 -1.41
CA THR A 369 30.36 -10.75 -0.80
C THR A 369 30.10 -10.28 0.63
N THR A 370 28.99 -9.57 0.88
CA THR A 370 28.67 -9.02 2.20
C THR A 370 27.74 -9.90 3.03
N GLY A 371 27.07 -10.88 2.42
CA GLY A 371 26.05 -11.72 3.06
C GLY A 371 24.70 -11.01 3.27
N GLY A 372 24.58 -9.74 2.89
CA GLY A 372 23.33 -8.99 2.98
C GLY A 372 22.36 -9.33 1.85
N GLY A 373 21.06 -9.14 2.10
CA GLY A 373 20.03 -9.26 1.09
C GLY A 373 18.84 -8.37 1.36
N TYR A 374 18.08 -8.05 0.33
CA TYR A 374 16.86 -7.27 0.41
C TYR A 374 15.84 -7.76 -0.62
N TRP A 375 14.56 -7.61 -0.30
CA TRP A 375 13.48 -7.95 -1.21
C TRP A 375 13.26 -6.87 -2.25
N ARG A 376 12.92 -7.28 -3.47
CA ARG A 376 12.39 -6.45 -4.54
C ARG A 376 11.37 -7.21 -5.35
N SER A 377 10.52 -6.50 -6.06
CA SER A 377 9.64 -7.07 -7.07
C SER A 377 10.12 -6.74 -8.48
N ILE A 378 9.95 -7.69 -9.40
CA ILE A 378 9.86 -7.40 -10.84
C ILE A 378 8.40 -7.41 -11.26
N SER A 379 8.05 -6.57 -12.22
CA SER A 379 6.69 -6.50 -12.75
C SER A 379 6.64 -6.48 -14.27
N GLY A 380 5.51 -6.93 -14.82
CA GLY A 380 5.28 -7.00 -16.26
C GLY A 380 4.07 -7.86 -16.60
N SER A 381 4.01 -8.38 -17.83
CA SER A 381 2.97 -9.35 -18.21
C SER A 381 3.16 -10.69 -17.49
N TYR A 382 2.09 -11.49 -17.39
CA TYR A 382 2.15 -12.83 -16.82
C TYR A 382 3.24 -13.70 -17.48
N ASN A 383 3.26 -13.79 -18.81
CA ASN A 383 4.24 -14.64 -19.51
C ASN A 383 5.69 -14.21 -19.26
N GLY A 384 5.94 -12.90 -19.21
CA GLY A 384 7.28 -12.35 -18.96
C GLY A 384 7.75 -12.62 -17.53
N THR A 385 6.88 -12.42 -16.55
CA THR A 385 7.17 -12.65 -15.13
C THR A 385 7.25 -14.14 -14.79
N ALA A 386 6.39 -14.99 -15.36
CA ALA A 386 6.43 -16.44 -15.19
C ALA A 386 7.70 -17.07 -15.76
N THR A 387 8.22 -16.52 -16.87
CA THR A 387 9.52 -16.95 -17.42
C THR A 387 10.67 -16.62 -16.47
N GLN A 388 10.63 -15.43 -15.86
CA GLN A 388 11.61 -15.03 -14.85
C GLN A 388 11.50 -15.87 -13.58
N ALA A 389 10.29 -16.19 -13.12
CA ALA A 389 10.03 -17.06 -11.98
C ALA A 389 10.67 -18.43 -12.14
N ARG A 390 10.45 -19.12 -13.28
CA ARG A 390 11.06 -20.43 -13.57
C ARG A 390 12.58 -20.42 -13.41
N THR A 391 13.23 -19.37 -13.87
CA THR A 391 14.68 -19.19 -13.67
C THR A 391 15.02 -18.95 -12.20
N LEU A 392 14.32 -18.03 -11.53
CA LEU A 392 14.60 -17.58 -10.17
C LEU A 392 14.26 -18.61 -9.08
N HIS A 393 13.37 -19.57 -9.34
CA HIS A 393 13.17 -20.74 -8.48
C HIS A 393 14.45 -21.57 -8.35
N GLY A 394 15.32 -21.51 -9.36
CA GLY A 394 16.63 -22.15 -9.34
C GLY A 394 16.56 -23.66 -9.41
N GLN A 395 15.44 -24.26 -9.84
CA GLN A 395 15.35 -25.71 -9.99
C GLN A 395 16.35 -26.19 -11.06
N LEU A 396 17.19 -27.15 -10.67
CA LEU A 396 18.23 -27.69 -11.55
C LEU A 396 17.79 -29.01 -12.17
N PHE A 397 17.41 -29.98 -11.33
CA PHE A 397 16.98 -31.32 -11.75
C PHE A 397 16.25 -32.04 -10.61
N SER A 398 15.64 -33.17 -10.95
CA SER A 398 14.92 -34.05 -10.04
C SER A 398 15.45 -35.48 -10.15
N MET A 399 15.37 -36.27 -9.07
CA MET A 399 15.74 -37.68 -9.04
C MET A 399 14.78 -38.50 -8.17
N PRO A 400 14.66 -39.83 -8.38
CA PRO A 400 13.81 -40.66 -7.54
C PRO A 400 14.22 -40.64 -6.07
N ALA A 401 13.24 -40.51 -5.17
CA ALA A 401 13.45 -40.64 -3.74
C ALA A 401 13.50 -42.12 -3.31
N GLY A 402 14.12 -42.43 -2.16
CA GLY A 402 14.04 -43.77 -1.55
C GLY A 402 15.09 -44.80 -1.99
N MET A 403 16.30 -44.40 -2.38
CA MET A 403 17.40 -45.31 -2.76
C MET A 403 18.64 -45.18 -1.84
N GLY A 404 18.44 -45.00 -0.52
CA GLY A 404 19.53 -44.73 0.44
C GLY A 404 20.19 -43.34 0.29
N ILE A 405 19.67 -42.52 -0.61
CA ILE A 405 20.17 -41.14 -0.88
C ILE A 405 19.90 -40.27 0.34
N GLU A 406 18.67 -40.30 0.86
CA GLU A 406 18.27 -39.54 2.04
C GLU A 406 19.03 -39.94 3.30
N GLU A 407 19.28 -41.24 3.52
CA GLU A 407 20.10 -41.73 4.64
C GLU A 407 21.53 -41.21 4.58
N THR A 408 22.10 -41.20 3.37
CA THR A 408 23.44 -40.65 3.13
C THR A 408 23.48 -39.15 3.42
N LEU A 409 22.46 -38.41 2.97
CA LEU A 409 22.31 -36.97 3.24
C LEU A 409 22.10 -36.68 4.74
N ASP A 410 21.32 -37.52 5.43
CA ASP A 410 21.06 -37.45 6.87
C ASP A 410 22.34 -37.69 7.69
N ASN A 411 23.22 -38.57 7.21
CA ASN A 411 24.54 -38.81 7.78
C ASN A 411 25.58 -37.72 7.44
N GLY A 412 25.15 -36.57 6.88
CA GLY A 412 26.03 -35.45 6.57
C GLY A 412 26.94 -35.68 5.37
N THR A 413 26.68 -36.71 4.56
CA THR A 413 27.48 -37.06 3.38
C THR A 413 26.73 -36.70 2.10
N ILE A 414 27.44 -36.16 1.11
CA ILE A 414 26.84 -35.84 -0.20
C ILE A 414 26.91 -37.10 -1.10
N PRO A 415 25.77 -37.67 -1.53
CA PRO A 415 25.70 -38.85 -2.38
C PRO A 415 26.45 -38.69 -3.71
N ALA A 416 27.04 -39.79 -4.21
CA ALA A 416 27.78 -39.79 -5.48
C ALA A 416 26.90 -39.36 -6.67
N ILE A 417 25.63 -39.78 -6.69
CA ILE A 417 24.67 -39.38 -7.73
C ILE A 417 24.51 -37.85 -7.79
N LEU A 418 24.36 -37.18 -6.64
CA LEU A 418 24.25 -35.72 -6.55
C LEU A 418 25.55 -35.02 -6.98
N LYS A 419 26.70 -35.53 -6.55
CA LYS A 419 28.01 -34.98 -6.98
C LYS A 419 28.16 -35.09 -8.49
N ASN A 420 27.87 -36.24 -9.07
CA ASN A 420 28.02 -36.48 -10.50
C ASN A 420 27.06 -35.60 -11.32
N SER A 421 25.80 -35.48 -10.91
CA SER A 421 24.83 -34.60 -11.57
C SER A 421 25.20 -33.12 -11.52
N LEU A 422 25.86 -32.66 -10.45
CA LEU A 422 26.34 -31.28 -10.37
C LEU A 422 27.66 -31.07 -11.13
N ASN A 423 28.52 -32.09 -11.20
CA ASN A 423 29.81 -32.03 -11.88
C ASN A 423 29.71 -31.88 -13.40
N THR A 424 28.58 -32.25 -14.00
CA THR A 424 28.30 -32.02 -15.44
C THR A 424 27.93 -30.58 -15.75
N THR A 425 27.91 -29.70 -14.74
CA THR A 425 27.56 -28.28 -14.87
C THR A 425 28.68 -27.39 -14.30
N PRO A 426 28.69 -26.08 -14.59
CA PRO A 426 29.58 -25.13 -13.91
C PRO A 426 29.42 -25.09 -12.38
N LEU A 427 28.35 -25.69 -11.86
CA LEU A 427 27.99 -25.78 -10.44
C LEU A 427 28.63 -26.98 -9.72
N ALA A 428 29.61 -27.65 -10.34
CA ALA A 428 30.40 -28.73 -9.75
C ALA A 428 30.84 -28.40 -8.31
N LEU A 429 30.65 -29.35 -7.39
CA LEU A 429 30.92 -29.17 -5.97
C LEU A 429 32.42 -29.19 -5.68
N SER A 430 32.86 -28.24 -4.87
CA SER A 430 34.25 -28.11 -4.43
C SER A 430 34.58 -29.14 -3.35
N VAL A 431 35.87 -29.48 -3.22
CA VAL A 431 36.36 -30.35 -2.14
C VAL A 431 36.00 -29.74 -0.77
N GLY A 432 35.51 -30.57 0.14
CA GLY A 432 35.08 -30.15 1.48
C GLY A 432 33.69 -29.50 1.55
N SER A 433 32.88 -29.57 0.48
CA SER A 433 31.46 -29.18 0.53
C SER A 433 30.70 -30.01 1.57
N THR A 434 29.79 -29.38 2.29
CA THR A 434 29.05 -29.99 3.42
C THR A 434 27.56 -30.08 3.12
N VAL A 435 26.87 -31.04 3.74
CA VAL A 435 25.41 -31.10 3.74
C VAL A 435 24.88 -31.10 5.17
N THR A 436 23.77 -30.39 5.38
CA THR A 436 23.08 -30.33 6.67
C THR A 436 21.59 -30.48 6.46
N LYS A 437 20.92 -31.21 7.36
CA LYS A 437 19.46 -31.29 7.38
C LYS A 437 18.87 -30.05 8.06
N ARG A 438 17.86 -29.44 7.45
CA ARG A 438 17.11 -28.29 7.99
C ARG A 438 15.62 -28.54 7.81
N GLY A 439 14.95 -28.92 8.90
CA GLY A 439 13.55 -29.34 8.86
C GLY A 439 13.39 -30.56 7.94
N LYS A 440 12.52 -30.45 6.93
CA LYS A 440 12.28 -31.49 5.92
C LYS A 440 13.23 -31.43 4.71
N ASN A 441 14.13 -30.45 4.65
CA ASN A 441 15.00 -30.19 3.51
C ASN A 441 16.47 -30.49 3.84
N TRP A 442 17.28 -30.75 2.81
CA TRP A 442 18.74 -30.82 2.94
C TRP A 442 19.37 -29.61 2.27
N VAL A 443 20.41 -29.06 2.90
CA VAL A 443 21.13 -27.90 2.40
C VAL A 443 22.60 -28.26 2.19
N ILE A 444 23.03 -28.25 0.93
CA ILE A 444 24.44 -28.41 0.56
C ILE A 444 25.07 -27.02 0.47
N ARG A 445 26.23 -26.84 1.10
CA ARG A 445 27.03 -25.61 1.01
C ARG A 445 28.38 -25.93 0.36
N ASP A 446 28.62 -25.31 -0.79
CA ASP A 446 29.90 -25.39 -1.45
C ASP A 446 30.94 -24.54 -0.70
N ASN A 447 32.07 -25.14 -0.36
CA ASN A 447 33.06 -24.50 0.50
C ASN A 447 33.88 -23.40 -0.22
N ILE A 448 34.12 -23.51 -1.53
CA ILE A 448 34.98 -22.59 -2.28
C ILE A 448 34.15 -21.61 -3.10
N LYS A 449 33.22 -22.11 -3.93
CA LYS A 449 32.34 -21.33 -4.81
C LYS A 449 31.19 -20.65 -4.07
N LYS A 450 30.94 -21.02 -2.80
CA LYS A 450 29.87 -20.45 -1.95
C LYS A 450 28.47 -20.58 -2.57
N ASN A 451 28.25 -21.61 -3.38
CA ASN A 451 26.92 -21.99 -3.85
C ASN A 451 26.17 -22.73 -2.75
N ILE A 452 24.86 -22.51 -2.68
CA ILE A 452 23.98 -23.18 -1.73
C ILE A 452 22.95 -23.93 -2.55
N PHE A 453 22.81 -25.23 -2.29
CA PHE A 453 21.79 -26.06 -2.94
C PHE A 453 20.80 -26.54 -1.90
N ILE A 454 19.52 -26.49 -2.24
CA ILE A 454 18.42 -26.97 -1.40
C ILE A 454 17.85 -28.20 -2.08
N ILE A 455 17.72 -29.28 -1.33
CA ILE A 455 17.10 -30.51 -1.80
C ILE A 455 15.79 -30.67 -1.05
N LYS A 456 14.70 -30.79 -1.81
CA LYS A 456 13.34 -30.96 -1.28
C LYS A 456 12.73 -32.26 -1.81
N ARG A 457 12.11 -33.04 -0.93
CA ARG A 457 11.30 -34.19 -1.34
C ARG A 457 9.90 -33.73 -1.72
N LYS A 458 9.46 -34.00 -2.94
CA LYS A 458 8.12 -33.63 -3.45
C LYS A 458 7.65 -34.70 -4.44
N SER A 459 6.44 -35.21 -4.23
CA SER A 459 5.80 -36.22 -5.10
C SER A 459 6.69 -37.43 -5.41
N GLY A 460 7.36 -37.99 -4.41
CA GLY A 460 8.22 -39.17 -4.57
C GLY A 460 9.56 -38.90 -5.27
N GLN A 461 9.91 -37.63 -5.49
CA GLN A 461 11.18 -37.19 -6.09
C GLN A 461 11.95 -36.29 -5.13
N LEU A 462 13.28 -36.30 -5.23
CA LEU A 462 14.18 -35.30 -4.67
C LEU A 462 14.48 -34.25 -5.72
N ASN A 463 14.01 -33.02 -5.48
CA ASN A 463 14.21 -31.87 -6.36
C ASN A 463 15.37 -31.03 -5.83
N VAL A 464 16.32 -30.70 -6.70
CA VAL A 464 17.53 -29.96 -6.36
C VAL A 464 17.42 -28.53 -6.89
N TYR A 465 17.58 -27.56 -6.00
CA TYR A 465 17.48 -26.13 -6.29
C TYR A 465 18.78 -25.42 -5.98
N LEU A 466 19.16 -24.46 -6.81
CA LEU A 466 20.21 -23.48 -6.54
C LEU A 466 19.61 -22.28 -5.81
N TYR A 467 20.09 -22.01 -4.60
CA TYR A 467 19.76 -20.80 -3.87
C TYR A 467 20.62 -19.64 -4.37
N GLY A 468 19.99 -18.69 -5.06
CA GLY A 468 20.65 -17.53 -5.66
C GLY A 468 21.21 -17.81 -7.05
N VAL A 469 20.47 -17.41 -8.07
CA VAL A 469 20.88 -17.41 -9.48
C VAL A 469 21.72 -16.16 -9.76
N ASN A 470 22.79 -16.30 -10.53
CA ASN A 470 23.66 -15.17 -10.89
C ASN A 470 22.91 -14.16 -11.77
N THR A 471 23.02 -12.88 -11.43
CA THR A 471 22.36 -11.79 -12.18
C THR A 471 23.21 -11.24 -13.34
N GLY A 472 24.44 -11.74 -13.50
CA GLY A 472 25.46 -11.16 -14.38
C GLY A 472 26.28 -10.04 -13.73
N GLN A 473 25.80 -9.46 -12.62
CA GLN A 473 26.58 -8.53 -11.82
C GLN A 473 27.51 -9.30 -10.85
N PRO A 474 28.80 -8.92 -10.73
CA PRO A 474 29.73 -9.57 -9.84
C PRO A 474 29.23 -9.59 -8.38
N GLY A 475 29.14 -10.78 -7.79
CA GLY A 475 28.74 -10.97 -6.40
C GLY A 475 27.24 -10.78 -6.12
N ILE A 476 26.39 -10.54 -7.13
CA ILE A 476 24.95 -10.34 -6.94
C ILE A 476 24.15 -11.54 -7.46
N LYS A 477 23.35 -12.12 -6.56
CA LYS A 477 22.46 -13.25 -6.82
C LYS A 477 21.00 -12.84 -6.60
N ALA A 478 20.09 -13.51 -7.30
CA ALA A 478 18.65 -13.30 -7.16
C ALA A 478 17.94 -14.65 -6.98
N TRP A 479 16.88 -14.69 -6.18
CA TRP A 479 16.15 -15.93 -5.92
C TRP A 479 14.73 -15.66 -5.44
N THR A 480 13.80 -16.56 -5.76
CA THR A 480 12.45 -16.59 -5.18
C THR A 480 12.01 -18.03 -4.96
N PRO A 481 11.36 -18.37 -3.83
CA PRO A 481 10.90 -19.74 -3.58
C PRO A 481 9.82 -20.16 -4.60
N GLU A 482 9.74 -21.46 -4.87
CA GLU A 482 8.81 -22.06 -5.86
C GLU A 482 7.32 -21.78 -5.55
N TYR A 483 6.96 -21.66 -4.27
CA TYR A 483 5.58 -21.35 -3.87
C TYR A 483 5.22 -19.87 -4.05
N ILE A 484 6.18 -18.98 -4.34
CA ILE A 484 5.91 -17.58 -4.71
C ILE A 484 5.95 -17.47 -6.24
N ASN A 485 4.77 -17.55 -6.85
CA ASN A 485 4.58 -17.35 -8.28
C ASN A 485 4.24 -15.89 -8.59
N PRO A 486 4.32 -15.45 -9.86
CA PRO A 486 3.83 -14.13 -10.24
C PRO A 486 2.34 -13.99 -9.94
N VAL A 487 1.97 -12.89 -9.30
CA VAL A 487 0.59 -12.55 -8.93
C VAL A 487 0.17 -11.24 -9.59
N SER A 488 -1.08 -11.11 -10.02
CA SER A 488 -1.58 -9.84 -10.56
C SER A 488 -1.55 -8.75 -9.49
N PHE A 489 -1.58 -7.48 -9.90
CA PHE A 489 -1.54 -6.36 -8.98
C PHE A 489 -2.85 -6.21 -8.20
N VAL A 490 -4.01 -6.40 -8.83
CA VAL A 490 -5.33 -6.43 -8.18
C VAL A 490 -6.02 -7.76 -8.49
N LYS A 491 -6.71 -8.31 -7.50
CA LYS A 491 -7.53 -9.52 -7.60
C LYS A 491 -8.89 -9.27 -6.96
N VAL A 492 -9.93 -9.78 -7.61
CA VAL A 492 -11.31 -9.76 -7.09
C VAL A 492 -11.74 -11.19 -6.81
N PHE A 493 -12.17 -11.44 -5.58
CA PHE A 493 -12.72 -12.71 -5.13
C PHE A 493 -14.20 -12.56 -4.81
N GLU A 494 -15.00 -13.58 -5.10
CA GLU A 494 -16.37 -13.70 -4.62
C GLU A 494 -16.43 -14.66 -3.43
N TYR A 495 -17.09 -14.24 -2.36
CA TYR A 495 -17.44 -15.05 -1.21
C TYR A 495 -18.76 -15.80 -1.51
N VAL A 496 -18.69 -17.13 -1.49
CA VAL A 496 -19.77 -18.03 -1.90
C VAL A 496 -20.02 -19.10 -0.84
N LYS A 497 -21.24 -19.66 -0.83
CA LYS A 497 -21.54 -20.83 0.01
C LYS A 497 -20.67 -22.03 -0.37
N GLY A 498 -20.41 -22.21 -1.67
CA GLY A 498 -19.62 -23.32 -2.21
C GLY A 498 -20.44 -24.59 -2.33
N ALA A 499 -20.27 -25.35 -3.41
CA ALA A 499 -20.97 -26.61 -3.60
C ALA A 499 -20.36 -27.69 -2.70
N LYS A 500 -21.20 -28.51 -2.07
CA LYS A 500 -20.73 -29.61 -1.22
C LYS A 500 -20.61 -30.88 -2.05
N ILE A 501 -19.40 -31.44 -2.15
CA ILE A 501 -19.16 -32.74 -2.80
C ILE A 501 -18.88 -33.75 -1.69
N GLU A 502 -19.72 -34.77 -1.56
CA GLU A 502 -19.56 -35.82 -0.55
C GLU A 502 -19.86 -37.21 -1.11
N GLY A 503 -19.42 -38.25 -0.40
CA GLY A 503 -19.66 -39.64 -0.78
C GLY A 503 -18.80 -40.61 0.02
N THR A 504 -18.66 -41.82 -0.49
CA THR A 504 -17.82 -42.87 0.11
C THR A 504 -16.54 -43.16 -0.66
N ALA A 505 -15.48 -43.53 0.03
CA ALA A 505 -14.22 -44.04 -0.49
C ALA A 505 -13.69 -45.11 0.49
N PRO A 506 -12.75 -46.00 0.08
CA PRO A 506 -12.17 -46.98 1.00
C PRO A 506 -11.62 -46.32 2.27
N GLU A 507 -11.84 -46.93 3.43
CA GLU A 507 -11.40 -46.40 4.73
C GLU A 507 -9.90 -46.05 4.70
N GLY A 508 -9.56 -44.85 5.18
CA GLY A 508 -8.17 -44.38 5.24
C GLY A 508 -7.57 -43.98 3.89
N SER A 509 -8.33 -44.03 2.79
CA SER A 509 -7.88 -43.53 1.49
C SER A 509 -7.69 -42.01 1.53
N ILE A 510 -6.67 -41.53 0.81
CA ILE A 510 -6.52 -40.10 0.51
C ILE A 510 -7.47 -39.75 -0.62
N VAL A 511 -8.30 -38.71 -0.41
CA VAL A 511 -9.22 -38.20 -1.41
C VAL A 511 -8.78 -36.79 -1.83
N GLU A 512 -8.73 -36.51 -3.13
CA GLU A 512 -8.39 -35.22 -3.72
C GLU A 512 -9.51 -34.74 -4.63
N VAL A 513 -9.88 -33.47 -4.50
CA VAL A 513 -10.70 -32.75 -5.47
C VAL A 513 -9.85 -31.67 -6.12
N ALA A 514 -9.76 -31.65 -7.46
CA ALA A 514 -8.90 -30.72 -8.19
C ALA A 514 -9.57 -30.19 -9.46
N THR A 515 -9.33 -28.93 -9.81
CA THR A 515 -9.74 -28.35 -11.10
C THR A 515 -8.69 -27.38 -11.62
N ASN A 516 -8.56 -27.32 -12.96
CA ASN A 516 -7.75 -26.31 -13.63
C ASN A 516 -8.55 -25.01 -13.72
N VAL A 517 -7.99 -23.92 -13.20
CA VAL A 517 -8.55 -22.58 -13.28
C VAL A 517 -7.75 -21.77 -14.30
N THR A 518 -8.45 -21.11 -15.23
CA THR A 518 -7.87 -20.19 -16.21
C THR A 518 -8.43 -18.79 -15.99
N THR A 519 -7.55 -17.81 -15.82
CA THR A 519 -7.94 -16.42 -15.57
C THR A 519 -8.13 -15.63 -16.87
N ASN A 520 -8.70 -14.45 -16.76
CA ASN A 520 -8.86 -13.48 -17.85
C ASN A 520 -7.53 -12.97 -18.44
N GLN A 521 -6.40 -13.19 -17.76
CA GLN A 521 -5.04 -12.87 -18.26
C GLN A 521 -4.36 -14.07 -18.94
N GLY A 522 -5.06 -15.20 -19.10
CA GLY A 522 -4.52 -16.44 -19.65
C GLY A 522 -3.60 -17.20 -18.69
N ARG A 523 -3.54 -16.79 -17.42
CA ARG A 523 -2.82 -17.51 -16.37
C ARG A 523 -3.61 -18.76 -15.98
N ARG A 524 -2.89 -19.85 -15.71
CA ARG A 524 -3.47 -21.12 -15.30
C ARG A 524 -2.88 -21.57 -13.97
N PHE A 525 -3.72 -22.06 -13.09
CA PHE A 525 -3.33 -22.71 -11.85
C PHE A 525 -4.28 -23.86 -11.55
N VAL A 526 -3.90 -24.73 -10.61
CA VAL A 526 -4.74 -25.84 -10.16
C VAL A 526 -5.30 -25.49 -8.80
N TYR A 527 -6.61 -25.36 -8.70
CA TYR A 527 -7.30 -25.40 -7.41
C TYR A 527 -7.39 -26.86 -6.97
N PHE A 528 -6.91 -27.19 -5.78
CA PHE A 528 -7.12 -28.53 -5.23
C PHE A 528 -7.22 -28.54 -3.71
N ASN A 529 -7.94 -29.52 -3.17
CA ASN A 529 -8.03 -29.79 -1.75
C ASN A 529 -7.97 -31.30 -1.49
N ARG A 530 -7.54 -31.70 -0.28
CA ARG A 530 -7.35 -33.10 0.10
C ARG A 530 -7.93 -33.38 1.47
N THR A 531 -8.46 -34.59 1.63
CA THR A 531 -8.91 -35.12 2.93
C THR A 531 -8.61 -36.62 3.00
N ILE A 532 -8.82 -37.21 4.17
CA ILE A 532 -8.75 -38.66 4.37
C ILE A 532 -10.17 -39.18 4.61
N ALA A 533 -10.56 -40.25 3.92
CA ALA A 533 -11.83 -40.92 4.17
C ALA A 533 -11.86 -41.43 5.62
N ASN A 534 -12.92 -41.09 6.35
CA ASN A 534 -13.05 -41.45 7.76
C ASN A 534 -13.26 -42.96 7.96
N SER A 535 -13.40 -43.41 9.22
CA SER A 535 -13.62 -44.82 9.57
C SER A 535 -14.87 -45.45 8.94
N ASN A 536 -15.82 -44.62 8.51
CA ASN A 536 -17.04 -45.07 7.83
C ASN A 536 -16.91 -44.97 6.30
N GLY A 537 -15.70 -44.69 5.80
CA GLY A 537 -15.41 -44.44 4.39
C GLY A 537 -15.92 -43.11 3.85
N SER A 538 -16.48 -42.21 4.66
CA SER A 538 -17.07 -40.96 4.18
C SER A 538 -16.03 -39.85 4.02
N TYR A 539 -16.21 -39.03 2.97
CA TYR A 539 -15.44 -37.80 2.73
C TYR A 539 -16.39 -36.65 2.33
N SER A 540 -15.94 -35.41 2.51
CA SER A 540 -16.69 -34.20 2.12
C SER A 540 -15.74 -33.06 1.76
N PHE A 541 -16.10 -32.30 0.74
CA PHE A 541 -15.45 -31.06 0.32
C PHE A 541 -16.49 -29.95 0.12
N ILE A 542 -16.08 -28.71 0.34
CA ILE A 542 -16.80 -27.53 -0.16
C ILE A 542 -15.91 -26.89 -1.21
N VAL A 543 -16.43 -26.73 -2.43
CA VAL A 543 -15.68 -26.18 -3.56
C VAL A 543 -16.31 -24.87 -4.06
N PRO A 544 -15.50 -23.81 -4.30
CA PRO A 544 -16.03 -22.49 -4.61
C PRO A 544 -16.19 -22.22 -6.11
N TYR A 545 -15.53 -22.98 -7.00
CA TYR A 545 -15.61 -22.72 -8.44
C TYR A 545 -16.77 -23.51 -9.07
N SER A 546 -17.51 -22.86 -9.96
CA SER A 546 -18.43 -23.50 -10.88
C SER A 546 -17.65 -24.02 -12.10
N THR A 547 -18.04 -25.18 -12.62
CA THR A 547 -17.52 -25.73 -13.88
C THR A 547 -18.33 -25.26 -15.09
N GLU A 548 -19.40 -24.52 -14.83
CA GLU A 548 -20.29 -23.90 -15.80
C GLU A 548 -20.09 -22.37 -15.80
N GLY A 549 -20.58 -21.71 -16.84
CA GLY A 549 -20.50 -20.25 -16.96
C GLY A 549 -21.40 -19.49 -15.98
N PRO A 550 -21.33 -18.15 -16.01
CA PRO A 550 -22.21 -17.28 -15.24
C PRO A 550 -23.70 -17.56 -15.47
N ILE A 551 -24.51 -17.35 -14.43
CA ILE A 551 -25.97 -17.37 -14.49
C ILE A 551 -26.56 -15.96 -14.55
N GLU A 552 -27.80 -15.85 -15.01
CA GLU A 552 -28.53 -14.58 -15.02
C GLU A 552 -28.62 -13.98 -13.60
N ASN A 553 -28.43 -12.67 -13.48
CA ASN A 553 -28.38 -11.94 -12.20
C ASN A 553 -27.26 -12.40 -11.24
N GLY A 554 -26.32 -13.24 -11.70
CA GLY A 554 -25.11 -13.63 -10.99
C GLY A 554 -23.90 -12.77 -11.33
N THR A 555 -22.73 -13.16 -10.81
CA THR A 555 -21.46 -12.56 -11.22
C THR A 555 -21.11 -13.04 -12.62
N ASN A 556 -20.87 -12.12 -13.55
CA ASN A 556 -20.34 -12.41 -14.87
C ASN A 556 -18.81 -12.58 -14.80
N PHE A 557 -18.36 -13.63 -14.11
CA PHE A 557 -16.94 -13.90 -13.87
C PHE A 557 -16.19 -14.25 -15.16
N ASP A 558 -14.92 -13.84 -15.26
CA ASP A 558 -14.05 -14.10 -16.41
C ASP A 558 -12.86 -15.03 -16.07
N VAL A 559 -12.97 -15.71 -14.92
CA VAL A 559 -12.10 -16.78 -14.45
C VAL A 559 -12.87 -18.10 -14.52
N LEU A 560 -12.38 -19.05 -15.31
CA LEU A 560 -13.09 -20.27 -15.66
C LEU A 560 -12.42 -21.50 -15.05
N ALA A 561 -13.19 -22.35 -14.38
CA ALA A 561 -12.73 -23.66 -13.92
C ALA A 561 -13.17 -24.75 -14.90
N SER A 562 -12.30 -25.75 -15.06
CA SER A 562 -12.63 -26.98 -15.81
C SER A 562 -13.44 -27.92 -14.92
N THR A 563 -13.91 -29.04 -15.48
CA THR A 563 -14.52 -30.12 -14.70
C THR A 563 -13.60 -30.56 -13.56
N TYR A 564 -14.17 -30.81 -12.38
CA TYR A 564 -13.41 -31.30 -11.24
C TYR A 564 -12.98 -32.75 -11.46
N LYS A 565 -11.74 -33.05 -11.10
CA LYS A 565 -11.21 -34.40 -10.95
C LYS A 565 -11.25 -34.79 -9.48
N LEU A 566 -12.04 -35.80 -9.17
CA LEU A 566 -12.19 -36.36 -7.85
C LEU A 566 -11.49 -37.72 -7.81
N ARG A 567 -10.51 -37.88 -6.92
CA ARG A 567 -9.63 -39.05 -6.88
C ARG A 567 -9.58 -39.63 -5.49
N ALA A 568 -9.59 -40.95 -5.38
CA ALA A 568 -9.24 -41.64 -4.14
C ALA A 568 -8.06 -42.58 -4.39
N GLY A 569 -7.22 -42.73 -3.37
CA GLY A 569 -6.00 -43.52 -3.47
C GLY A 569 -5.31 -43.77 -2.14
N HIS A 570 -4.04 -44.14 -2.21
CA HIS A 570 -3.19 -44.40 -1.04
C HIS A 570 -1.82 -43.72 -1.17
N ILE A 571 -1.11 -43.59 -0.06
CA ILE A 571 0.22 -42.95 -0.03
C ILE A 571 1.31 -44.01 -0.17
N VAL A 572 2.13 -43.90 -1.22
CA VAL A 572 3.34 -44.71 -1.40
C VAL A 572 4.54 -43.78 -1.39
N ASN A 573 5.51 -44.02 -0.51
CA ASN A 573 6.74 -43.21 -0.41
C ASN A 573 6.47 -41.70 -0.27
N GLY A 574 5.41 -41.32 0.45
CA GLY A 574 5.02 -39.92 0.68
C GLY A 574 4.40 -39.23 -0.54
N ALA A 575 4.01 -39.97 -1.58
CA ALA A 575 3.28 -39.47 -2.73
C ALA A 575 1.93 -40.20 -2.87
N PRO A 576 0.85 -39.49 -3.27
CA PRO A 576 -0.41 -40.15 -3.59
C PRO A 576 -0.29 -40.97 -4.87
N VAL A 577 -0.78 -42.20 -4.79
CA VAL A 577 -1.07 -43.09 -5.92
C VAL A 577 -2.59 -43.19 -5.99
N TRP A 578 -3.15 -42.80 -7.14
CA TRP A 578 -4.60 -42.75 -7.33
C TRP A 578 -5.12 -44.09 -7.85
N ASP A 579 -6.06 -44.67 -7.14
CA ASP A 579 -6.68 -45.96 -7.48
C ASP A 579 -7.95 -45.75 -8.33
N VAL A 580 -8.64 -44.63 -8.11
CA VAL A 580 -9.87 -44.26 -8.82
C VAL A 580 -9.88 -42.75 -9.12
N GLU A 581 -10.43 -42.38 -10.27
CA GLU A 581 -10.67 -41.00 -10.70
C GLU A 581 -12.09 -40.90 -11.29
N LYS A 582 -12.83 -39.85 -10.91
CA LYS A 582 -14.12 -39.48 -11.49
C LYS A 582 -14.12 -38.00 -11.84
N GLU A 583 -14.83 -37.66 -12.92
CA GLU A 583 -15.10 -36.27 -13.28
C GLU A 583 -16.42 -35.80 -12.63
N VAL A 584 -16.41 -34.59 -12.08
CA VAL A 584 -17.56 -33.99 -11.39
C VAL A 584 -17.84 -32.62 -11.97
N HIS A 585 -19.04 -32.46 -12.52
CA HIS A 585 -19.57 -31.16 -12.93
C HIS A 585 -20.22 -30.47 -11.73
N VAL A 586 -19.92 -29.19 -11.54
CA VAL A 586 -20.45 -28.36 -10.47
C VAL A 586 -21.17 -27.16 -11.09
N PRO A 587 -22.51 -27.16 -11.12
CA PRO A 587 -23.28 -26.03 -11.62
C PRO A 587 -23.15 -24.79 -10.74
N GLU A 588 -23.27 -23.61 -11.34
CA GLU A 588 -23.19 -22.34 -10.62
C GLU A 588 -24.27 -22.20 -9.53
N GLU A 589 -25.48 -22.69 -9.79
CA GLU A 589 -26.53 -22.72 -8.77
C GLU A 589 -26.16 -23.58 -7.55
N ALA A 590 -25.36 -24.63 -7.74
CA ALA A 590 -24.92 -25.48 -6.64
C ALA A 590 -23.93 -24.73 -5.75
N VAL A 591 -23.03 -23.94 -6.35
CA VAL A 591 -22.08 -23.07 -5.64
C VAL A 591 -22.82 -21.99 -4.85
N MET A 592 -23.76 -21.29 -5.48
CA MET A 592 -24.46 -20.16 -4.86
C MET A 592 -25.40 -20.59 -3.73
N ASN A 593 -26.01 -21.77 -3.85
CA ASN A 593 -26.98 -22.26 -2.86
C ASN A 593 -26.40 -23.26 -1.85
N GLY A 594 -25.15 -23.71 -2.04
CA GLY A 594 -24.56 -24.76 -1.21
C GLY A 594 -25.19 -26.14 -1.43
N LYS A 595 -25.60 -26.45 -2.67
CA LYS A 595 -26.22 -27.75 -2.98
C LYS A 595 -25.18 -28.87 -2.83
N THR A 596 -25.68 -30.05 -2.42
CA THR A 596 -24.86 -31.25 -2.27
C THR A 596 -24.85 -32.07 -3.57
N ILE A 597 -23.67 -32.54 -3.95
CA ILE A 597 -23.42 -33.44 -5.09
C ILE A 597 -22.79 -34.72 -4.51
N ASN A 598 -23.52 -35.84 -4.63
CA ASN A 598 -23.07 -37.13 -4.11
C ASN A 598 -22.24 -37.87 -5.17
N VAL A 599 -21.04 -38.31 -4.80
CA VAL A 599 -20.11 -39.04 -5.68
C VAL A 599 -19.41 -40.15 -4.90
N ASP A 600 -19.72 -41.41 -5.18
CA ASP A 600 -19.02 -42.52 -4.52
C ASP A 600 -17.76 -42.93 -5.31
N LEU A 601 -16.66 -43.21 -4.60
CA LEU A 601 -15.36 -43.63 -5.12
C LEU A 601 -14.99 -45.06 -4.67
N SER A 602 -15.79 -45.66 -3.78
CA SER A 602 -15.67 -47.04 -3.32
C SER A 602 -16.07 -48.08 -4.36
#